data_AF-A0A0G9HET4-F1
#
_entry.id   AF-A0A0G9HET4-F1
#
_cell.length_a   1.000
_cell.length_b   1.000
_cell.length_c   1.000
_cell.angle_alpha   90.00
_cell.angle_beta   90.00
_cell.angle_gamma   90.00
#
_symmetry.space_group_name_H-M   'P 1'
#
loop_
_entity.id
_entity.type
_entity.pdbx_description
1 polymer ?
#
loop_
_entity_poly.entity_id
_entity_poly.type
_entity_poly.pdbx_seq_one_letter_code
_entity_poly.pdbx_strand_id
1 'polypeptide(L)'
;MRKVKLDYSYEVSCVRHLSDSGASCFSADVVIRDADGKQVTRLVGKRLHSYVEAAEDEAVEEARLEMKKLQAHKPASDGSR
;
A
#
# COMPACT_ATOMS: atom_id res chain seq x y z
N MET A 1 4.58 -7.04 -29.55
CA MET A 1 4.93 -6.63 -28.18
C MET A 1 3.63 -6.32 -27.44
N ARG A 2 3.15 -7.20 -26.54
CA ARG A 2 1.89 -6.96 -25.79
C ARG A 2 2.18 -5.88 -24.73
N LYS A 3 1.54 -4.71 -24.87
CA LYS A 3 1.62 -3.62 -23.90
C LYS A 3 0.99 -4.12 -22.60
N VAL A 4 1.78 -4.30 -21.55
CA VAL A 4 1.22 -4.54 -20.20
C VAL A 4 0.74 -3.18 -19.70
N LYS A 5 -0.57 -2.98 -19.62
CA LYS A 5 -1.14 -1.93 -18.77
C LYS A 5 -0.82 -2.35 -17.33
N LEU A 6 0.23 -1.80 -16.76
CA LEU A 6 0.51 -1.92 -15.33
C LEU A 6 -0.46 -0.99 -14.59
N ASP A 7 -1.72 -1.42 -14.52
CA ASP A 7 -2.71 -0.84 -13.62
C ASP A 7 -2.45 -1.44 -12.23
N TYR A 8 -1.82 -0.66 -11.35
CA TYR A 8 -1.59 -1.08 -9.98
C TYR A 8 -2.82 -0.80 -9.13
N SER A 9 -3.07 -1.64 -8.13
CA SER A 9 -4.08 -1.41 -7.09
C SER A 9 -3.47 -1.61 -5.72
N TYR A 10 -4.08 -1.02 -4.69
CA TYR A 10 -3.66 -1.24 -3.30
C TYR A 10 -4.85 -1.63 -2.44
N GLU A 11 -4.59 -2.49 -1.46
CA GLU A 11 -5.52 -2.95 -0.44
C GLU A 11 -4.99 -2.52 0.92
N VAL A 12 -5.82 -1.87 1.73
CA VAL A 12 -5.50 -1.50 3.11
C VAL A 12 -6.18 -2.49 4.05
N SER A 13 -5.41 -3.07 4.97
CA SER A 13 -5.89 -4.05 5.96
C SER A 13 -5.61 -3.55 7.36
N CYS A 14 -6.67 -3.16 8.06
CA CYS A 14 -6.59 -2.66 9.43
C CYS A 14 -6.72 -3.78 10.46
N VAL A 15 -5.85 -3.74 11.46
CA VAL A 15 -5.83 -4.66 12.58
C VAL A 15 -5.93 -3.87 13.87
N ARG A 16 -6.95 -4.19 14.66
CA ARG A 16 -7.05 -3.74 16.05
C ARG A 16 -6.33 -4.73 16.95
N HIS A 17 -5.35 -4.24 17.69
CA HIS A 17 -4.64 -4.98 18.72
C HIS A 17 -5.23 -4.62 20.08
N LEU A 18 -5.55 -5.63 20.88
CA LEU A 18 -5.99 -5.49 22.25
C LEU A 18 -4.95 -6.13 23.15
N SER A 19 -4.48 -5.37 24.14
CA SER A 19 -3.64 -5.91 25.20
C SER A 19 -4.48 -6.46 26.36
N ASP A 20 -3.89 -7.36 27.14
CA ASP A 20 -4.52 -7.94 28.33
C ASP A 20 -4.87 -6.89 29.40
N SER A 21 -4.21 -5.72 29.36
CA SER A 21 -4.48 -4.57 30.24
C SER A 21 -5.59 -3.63 29.71
N GLY A 22 -6.22 -3.96 28.58
CA GLY A 22 -7.30 -3.19 27.98
C GLY A 22 -6.85 -2.01 27.10
N ALA A 23 -5.55 -1.77 26.95
CA ALA A 23 -5.06 -0.79 25.98
C ALA A 23 -5.28 -1.32 24.56
N SER A 24 -5.80 -0.47 23.67
CA SER A 24 -5.98 -0.77 22.25
C SER A 24 -5.04 0.05 21.39
N CYS A 25 -4.44 -0.59 20.38
CA CYS A 25 -3.73 0.09 19.31
C CYS A 25 -4.14 -0.47 17.95
N PHE A 26 -3.86 0.28 16.89
CA PHE A 26 -4.26 -0.02 15.53
C PHE A 26 -3.04 -0.04 14.62
N SER A 27 -3.03 -0.93 13.64
CA SER A 27 -2.06 -0.90 12.55
C SER A 27 -2.79 -1.13 11.24
N ALA A 28 -2.34 -0.51 10.16
CA ALA A 28 -2.90 -0.71 8.84
C ALA A 28 -1.78 -1.09 7.86
N ASP A 29 -1.87 -2.30 7.32
CA ASP A 29 -0.92 -2.78 6.31
C ASP A 29 -1.45 -2.46 4.91
N VAL A 30 -0.54 -2.19 3.98
CA VAL A 30 -0.87 -2.02 2.57
C VAL A 30 -0.27 -3.15 1.76
N VAL A 31 -1.07 -3.73 0.87
CA VAL A 31 -0.59 -4.64 -0.18
C VAL A 31 -0.84 -3.98 -1.52
N ILE A 32 0.23 -3.79 -2.32
CA ILE A 32 0.14 -3.28 -3.68
C ILE A 32 0.24 -4.46 -4.64
N ARG A 33 -0.69 -4.51 -5.60
CA ARG A 33 -0.76 -5.54 -6.63
C ARG A 33 -0.61 -4.92 -8.01
N ASP A 34 -0.02 -5.67 -8.94
CA ASP A 34 -0.06 -5.33 -10.36
C ASP A 34 -1.40 -5.70 -11.01
N ALA A 35 -1.53 -5.45 -12.31
CA ALA A 35 -2.75 -5.71 -13.07
C ALA A 35 -3.12 -7.20 -13.16
N ASP A 36 -2.14 -8.09 -12.93
CA ASP A 36 -2.34 -9.54 -12.89
C ASP A 36 -2.75 -10.01 -11.47
N GLY A 37 -2.92 -9.07 -10.54
CA GLY A 37 -3.26 -9.33 -9.13
C GLY A 37 -2.08 -9.81 -8.29
N LYS A 38 -0.87 -9.84 -8.86
CA LYS A 38 0.33 -10.30 -8.16
C LYS A 38 0.80 -9.22 -7.20
N GLN A 39 1.07 -9.62 -5.96
CA GLN A 39 1.67 -8.73 -4.97
C GLN A 39 3.07 -8.31 -5.44
N VAL A 40 3.27 -7.01 -5.59
CA VAL A 40 4.55 -6.40 -5.94
C VAL A 40 5.24 -5.80 -4.71
N THR A 41 4.45 -5.24 -3.78
CA THR A 41 4.96 -4.59 -2.57
C THR A 41 4.00 -4.82 -1.40
N ARG A 42 4.54 -4.87 -0.19
CA ARG A 42 3.77 -4.77 1.05
C ARG A 42 4.42 -3.75 1.98
N LEU A 43 3.62 -2.82 2.49
CA LEU A 43 4.01 -1.82 3.48
C LEU A 43 3.37 -2.21 4.80
N VAL A 44 4.18 -2.30 5.86
CA VAL A 44 3.70 -2.73 7.18
C VAL A 44 3.46 -1.48 8.01
N GLY A 45 2.21 -1.31 8.45
CA GLY A 45 1.80 -0.14 9.21
C GLY A 45 2.40 -0.13 10.61
N LYS A 46 2.68 1.07 11.11
CA LYS A 46 3.08 1.25 12.50
C LYS A 46 1.88 1.06 13.42
N ARG A 47 2.15 0.68 14.68
CA ARG A 47 1.13 0.61 15.72
C ARG A 47 0.85 2.01 16.27
N LEU A 48 -0.38 2.47 16.14
CA LEU A 48 -0.87 3.75 16.65
C LEU A 48 -1.83 3.52 17.81
N HIS A 49 -1.64 4.27 18.90
CA HIS A 49 -2.51 4.23 20.09
C HIS A 49 -3.63 5.28 20.04
N SER A 50 -3.89 5.85 18.86
CA SER A 50 -4.92 6.86 18.62
C SER A 50 -6.24 6.19 18.18
N TYR A 51 -6.59 6.31 16.91
CA TYR A 51 -7.83 5.83 16.32
C TYR A 51 -7.53 5.04 15.04
N VAL A 52 -8.45 4.16 14.62
CA VAL A 52 -8.31 3.35 13.40
C VAL A 52 -8.06 4.23 12.18
N GLU A 53 -8.82 5.32 12.06
CA GLU A 53 -8.78 6.27 10.94
C GLU A 53 -7.36 6.85 10.75
N ALA A 54 -6.64 7.13 11.84
CA ALA A 54 -5.28 7.63 11.76
C ALA A 54 -4.31 6.58 11.17
N ALA A 55 -4.52 5.29 11.48
CA ALA A 55 -3.73 4.22 10.88
C ALA A 55 -4.06 4.03 9.40
N GLU A 56 -5.35 4.14 9.03
CA GLU A 56 -5.80 4.08 7.65
C GLU A 56 -5.23 5.22 6.80
N ASP A 57 -5.28 6.46 7.30
CA ASP A 57 -4.76 7.63 6.61
C ASP A 57 -3.25 7.51 6.35
N GLU A 58 -2.47 7.09 7.36
CA GLU A 58 -1.03 6.83 7.19
C GLU A 58 -0.77 5.77 6.11
N ALA A 59 -1.51 4.65 6.16
CA ALA A 59 -1.39 3.58 5.18
C ALA A 59 -1.76 4.04 3.76
N VAL A 60 -2.81 4.84 3.59
CA VAL A 60 -3.21 5.39 2.29
C VAL A 60 -2.15 6.32 1.72
N GLU A 61 -1.57 7.19 2.53
CA GLU A 61 -0.50 8.10 2.08
C GLU A 61 0.77 7.33 1.70
N GLU A 62 1.15 6.33 2.49
CA GLU A 62 2.27 5.44 2.15
C GLU A 62 2.01 4.67 0.85
N ALA A 63 0.78 4.17 0.65
CA ALA A 63 0.36 3.50 -0.58
C ALA A 63 0.49 4.43 -1.80
N ARG A 64 0.00 5.67 -1.69
CA ARG A 64 0.05 6.67 -2.77
C ARG A 64 1.50 7.01 -3.16
N LEU A 65 2.36 7.21 -2.18
CA LEU A 65 3.78 7.50 -2.41
C LEU A 65 4.46 6.33 -3.12
N GLU A 66 4.21 5.10 -2.70
CA GLU A 66 4.82 3.91 -3.28
C GLU A 66 4.29 3.64 -4.70
N MET A 67 2.99 3.78 -4.91
CA MET A 67 2.36 3.72 -6.24
C MET A 67 2.98 4.73 -7.21
N LYS A 68 3.23 5.96 -6.74
CA LYS A 68 3.90 6.99 -7.53
C LYS A 68 5.33 6.59 -7.91
N LYS A 69 6.09 5.95 -7.01
CA LYS A 69 7.44 5.43 -7.32
C LYS A 69 7.38 4.29 -8.33
N LEU A 70 6.46 3.34 -8.17
CA LEU A 70 6.26 2.23 -9.09
C LEU A 70 5.88 2.72 -10.50
N GLN A 71 5.09 3.79 -10.59
CA GLN A 71 4.77 4.45 -11.85
C GLN A 71 5.96 5.24 -12.42
N ALA A 72 6.80 5.85 -11.59
CA ALA A 72 7.97 6.60 -12.02
C ALA A 72 9.13 5.71 -12.51
N HIS A 73 9.29 4.52 -11.91
CA HIS A 73 10.21 3.48 -12.38
C HIS A 73 9.63 2.61 -13.50
N LYS A 74 8.45 2.96 -14.01
CA LYS A 74 7.96 2.40 -15.26
C LYS A 74 9.01 2.72 -16.32
N PRO A 75 9.61 1.71 -17.00
CA PRO A 75 10.46 2.00 -18.13
C PRO A 75 9.61 2.85 -19.07
N ALA A 76 10.07 4.09 -19.33
CA ALA A 76 9.48 4.93 -20.36
C ALA A 76 9.43 4.02 -21.58
N SER A 77 8.23 3.72 -22.06
CA SER A 77 8.06 2.93 -23.26
C SER A 77 8.96 3.56 -24.30
N ASP A 78 9.96 2.80 -24.71
CA ASP A 78 11.03 3.16 -25.60
C ASP A 78 10.45 3.99 -26.75
N GLY A 79 10.63 5.30 -26.66
CA GLY A 79 10.30 6.26 -27.70
C GLY A 79 11.35 6.15 -28.79
N SER A 80 11.49 4.95 -29.34
CA SER A 80 12.32 4.69 -30.50
C SER A 80 11.50 4.97 -31.75
N ARG A 81 11.78 6.16 -32.32
CA ARG A 81 11.47 6.69 -33.65
C ARG A 81 10.07 7.26 -33.90
#